data_AF-A0A524A4Y1-F1
#
_entry.id   AF-A0A524A4Y1-F1
#
_cell.length_a   1.000
_cell.length_b   1.000
_cell.length_c   1.000
_cell.angle_alpha   90.00
_cell.angle_beta   90.00
_cell.angle_gamma   90.00
#
_symmetry.space_group_name_H-M   'P 1'
#
loop_
_entity.id
_entity.type
_entity.pdbx_description
1 polymer ?
#
loop_
_entity_poly.entity_id
_entity_poly.type
_entity_poly.pdbx_seq_one_letter_code
_entity_poly.pdbx_strand_id
1 'polypeptide(L)'
;MVNSIELKSYLDLSKDEEEHALALHRESVVIDASIVPFIDYVGEDIWLDDVLRGGVTATNATVCMQRTLTEALHELSEYYDWAEKKVDKALIVRKASDIERAKKEGKHGVILGPQDSSFLEGNTRLLETAWDWGIRIIQLTYNSRNEAGDGCMERCDAGLSNYGVKLVEAMNERGVLIDLSHVGDKSTMEAIETS
;
A
#
# COMPACT_ATOMS: atom_id res chain seq x y z
N MET A 1 23.92 -29.72 -33.47
CA MET A 1 24.42 -29.19 -32.19
C MET A 1 23.65 -27.93 -31.89
N VAL A 2 22.67 -28.00 -30.99
CA VAL A 2 21.91 -26.82 -30.54
C VAL A 2 22.60 -26.36 -29.27
N ASN A 3 23.12 -25.13 -29.28
CA ASN A 3 23.69 -24.49 -28.10
C ASN A 3 22.62 -24.41 -27.01
N SER A 4 22.86 -25.07 -25.87
CA SER A 4 22.11 -24.83 -24.65
C SER A 4 22.49 -23.45 -24.14
N ILE A 5 21.53 -22.53 -24.16
CA ILE A 5 21.63 -21.27 -23.43
C ILE A 5 21.60 -21.66 -21.95
N GLU A 6 22.74 -21.55 -21.26
CA GLU A 6 22.78 -21.62 -19.80
C GLU A 6 21.93 -20.45 -19.27
N LEU A 7 20.76 -20.79 -18.76
CA LEU A 7 19.97 -19.88 -17.93
C LEU A 7 20.79 -19.64 -16.65
N LYS A 8 21.42 -18.46 -16.54
CA LYS A 8 22.01 -18.01 -15.27
C LYS A 8 20.92 -18.03 -14.20
N SER A 9 21.11 -18.87 -13.18
CA SER A 9 20.32 -18.82 -11.96
C SER A 9 20.67 -17.55 -11.19
N TYR A 10 19.70 -16.93 -10.52
CA TYR A 10 19.98 -15.84 -9.55
C TYR A 10 20.85 -16.30 -8.37
N LEU A 11 21.11 -17.60 -8.25
CA LEU A 11 21.91 -18.23 -7.20
C LEU A 11 23.40 -18.36 -7.54
N ASP A 12 23.82 -18.07 -8.78
CA ASP A 12 25.22 -18.23 -9.22
C ASP A 12 26.01 -16.91 -9.16
N LEU A 13 25.80 -16.10 -8.11
CA LEU A 13 26.61 -14.90 -7.89
C LEU A 13 28.01 -15.30 -7.42
N SER A 14 29.04 -14.64 -7.96
CA SER A 14 30.35 -14.63 -7.31
C SER A 14 30.24 -13.94 -5.95
N LYS A 15 31.20 -14.21 -5.06
CA LYS A 15 31.22 -13.58 -3.72
C LYS A 15 31.21 -12.05 -3.80
N ASP A 16 31.94 -11.48 -4.76
CA ASP A 16 32.02 -10.03 -4.95
C ASP A 16 30.68 -9.46 -5.43
N GLU A 17 29.96 -10.17 -6.30
CA GLU A 17 28.62 -9.77 -6.75
C GLU A 17 27.59 -9.88 -5.63
N GLU A 18 27.64 -10.93 -4.81
CA GLU A 18 26.77 -11.09 -3.63
C GLU A 18 27.02 -9.98 -2.59
N GLU A 19 28.29 -9.72 -2.26
CA GLU A 19 28.65 -8.65 -1.33
C GLU A 19 28.20 -7.28 -1.83
N HIS A 20 28.39 -7.01 -3.13
CA HIS A 20 27.93 -5.79 -3.77
C HIS A 20 26.41 -5.65 -3.72
N ALA A 21 25.66 -6.71 -4.07
CA ALA A 21 24.20 -6.69 -4.04
C ALA A 21 23.66 -6.45 -2.61
N LEU A 22 24.24 -7.10 -1.60
CA LEU A 22 23.88 -6.90 -0.20
C LEU A 22 24.23 -5.49 0.29
N ALA A 23 25.35 -4.91 -0.14
CA ALA A 23 25.70 -3.52 0.17
C ALA A 23 24.68 -2.55 -0.43
N LEU A 24 24.35 -2.71 -1.71
CA LEU A 24 23.36 -1.89 -2.40
C LEU A 24 21.99 -1.97 -1.71
N HIS A 25 21.54 -3.17 -1.34
CA HIS A 25 20.27 -3.36 -0.64
C HIS A 25 20.25 -2.67 0.73
N ARG A 26 21.34 -2.77 1.49
CA ARG A 26 21.47 -2.08 2.79
C ARG A 26 21.38 -0.56 2.64
N GLU A 27 22.00 0.00 1.61
CA GLU A 27 22.04 1.45 1.35
C GLU A 27 20.73 1.97 0.74
N SER A 28 19.95 1.13 0.07
CA SER A 28 18.73 1.52 -0.64
C SER A 28 17.53 1.72 0.30
N VAL A 29 16.63 2.64 -0.08
CA VAL A 29 15.25 2.67 0.45
C VAL A 29 14.43 1.66 -0.33
N VAL A 30 13.97 0.63 0.35
CA VAL A 30 13.19 -0.46 -0.26
C VAL A 30 11.75 -0.35 0.24
N ILE A 31 10.81 -0.15 -0.68
CA ILE A 31 9.40 0.00 -0.36
C ILE A 31 8.63 -1.14 -1.02
N ASP A 32 7.85 -1.87 -0.22
CA ASP A 32 6.84 -2.78 -0.74
C ASP A 32 5.51 -2.01 -0.90
N ALA A 33 4.98 -1.98 -2.12
CA ALA A 33 3.82 -1.18 -2.47
C ALA A 33 2.47 -1.83 -2.10
N SER A 34 2.45 -3.09 -1.67
CA SER A 34 1.24 -3.72 -1.13
C SER A 34 1.57 -4.95 -0.30
N ILE A 35 1.23 -4.90 0.99
CA ILE A 35 1.19 -6.07 1.87
C ILE A 35 -0.17 -6.13 2.54
N VAL A 36 -0.65 -7.34 2.83
CA VAL A 36 -1.84 -7.59 3.66
C VAL A 36 -1.35 -8.19 4.97
N PRO A 37 -0.88 -7.37 5.93
CA PRO A 37 -0.40 -7.86 7.21
C PRO A 37 -1.57 -8.07 8.15
N PHE A 38 -1.42 -8.98 9.11
CA PHE A 38 -2.36 -9.16 10.20
C PHE A 38 -1.68 -8.71 11.49
N ILE A 39 -2.38 -7.88 12.28
CA ILE A 39 -1.93 -7.39 13.59
C ILE A 39 -2.54 -8.18 14.75
N ASP A 40 -2.85 -9.46 14.54
CA ASP A 40 -3.37 -10.33 15.60
C ASP A 40 -2.25 -10.86 16.51
N TYR A 41 -2.63 -11.28 17.72
CA TYR A 41 -1.72 -11.68 18.81
C TYR A 41 -0.75 -12.83 18.46
N VAL A 42 -1.02 -13.62 17.41
CA VAL A 42 -0.22 -14.81 17.07
C VAL A 42 0.69 -14.55 15.86
N GLY A 43 0.33 -13.62 14.96
CA GLY A 43 1.10 -13.32 13.74
C GLY A 43 1.91 -12.02 13.75
N GLU A 44 1.66 -11.09 14.69
CA GLU A 44 2.19 -9.72 14.62
C GLU A 44 3.72 -9.60 14.66
N ASP A 45 4.41 -10.45 15.42
CA ASP A 45 5.88 -10.41 15.52
C ASP A 45 6.55 -11.08 14.32
N ILE A 46 5.87 -12.04 13.67
CA ILE A 46 6.46 -12.84 12.60
C ILE A 46 6.70 -11.97 11.37
N TRP A 47 5.70 -11.21 10.94
CA TRP A 47 5.84 -10.40 9.73
C TRP A 47 6.76 -9.19 9.95
N LEU A 48 6.66 -8.50 11.10
CA LEU A 48 7.48 -7.32 11.37
C LEU A 48 8.98 -7.69 11.46
N ASP A 49 9.31 -8.78 12.15
CA ASP A 49 10.69 -9.23 12.24
C ASP A 49 11.24 -9.73 10.90
N ASP A 50 10.39 -10.32 10.04
CA ASP A 50 10.79 -10.75 8.71
C ASP A 50 11.02 -9.57 7.76
N VAL A 51 10.19 -8.52 7.77
CA VAL A 51 10.43 -7.32 6.94
C VAL A 51 11.66 -6.54 7.40
N LEU A 52 11.91 -6.48 8.72
CA LEU A 52 13.13 -5.90 9.28
C LEU A 52 14.37 -6.71 8.88
N ARG A 53 14.32 -8.05 9.01
CA ARG A 53 15.41 -8.94 8.60
C ARG A 53 15.67 -8.86 7.09
N GLY A 54 14.61 -8.71 6.30
CA GLY A 54 14.67 -8.52 4.86
C GLY A 54 15.14 -7.13 4.43
N GLY A 55 15.29 -6.17 5.35
CA GLY A 55 15.74 -4.81 5.04
C GLY A 55 14.70 -3.95 4.31
N VAL A 56 13.42 -4.32 4.36
CA VAL A 56 12.34 -3.52 3.77
C VAL A 56 12.13 -2.27 4.61
N THR A 57 12.30 -1.11 3.99
CA THR A 57 12.26 0.19 4.67
C THR A 57 10.85 0.62 5.01
N ALA A 58 9.91 0.43 4.09
CA ALA A 58 8.50 0.67 4.34
C ALA A 58 7.60 -0.28 3.56
N THR A 59 6.39 -0.49 4.06
CA THR A 59 5.34 -1.22 3.35
C THR A 59 4.07 -0.37 3.28
N ASN A 60 3.33 -0.51 2.19
CA ASN A 60 1.92 -0.11 2.12
C ASN A 60 1.06 -1.22 2.74
N ALA A 61 0.69 -1.05 4.01
CA ALA A 61 -0.17 -1.96 4.72
C ALA A 61 -1.63 -1.74 4.30
N THR A 62 -2.23 -2.82 3.83
CA THR A 62 -3.66 -2.86 3.49
C THR A 62 -4.48 -2.73 4.76
N VAL A 63 -5.30 -1.68 4.81
CA VAL A 63 -6.25 -1.40 5.90
C VAL A 63 -7.60 -1.03 5.31
N CYS A 64 -8.69 -1.13 6.05
CA CYS A 64 -10.02 -0.63 5.65
C CYS A 64 -10.58 -1.25 4.35
N MET A 65 -9.99 -2.35 3.85
CA MET A 65 -10.45 -3.01 2.63
C MET A 65 -11.82 -3.63 2.84
N GLN A 66 -12.80 -3.21 2.02
CA GLN A 66 -14.19 -3.70 2.08
C GLN A 66 -14.82 -3.56 3.48
N ARG A 67 -14.53 -2.45 4.15
CA ARG A 67 -15.06 -2.08 5.48
C ARG A 67 -16.06 -0.93 5.39
N THR A 68 -17.00 -0.88 6.32
CA THR A 68 -17.74 0.34 6.63
C THR A 68 -16.83 1.38 7.27
N LEU A 69 -17.26 2.66 7.34
CA LEU A 69 -16.48 3.70 8.00
C LEU A 69 -16.17 3.35 9.46
N THR A 70 -17.13 2.78 10.19
CA THR A 70 -16.95 2.46 11.61
C THR A 70 -15.92 1.35 11.82
N GLU A 71 -15.95 0.31 10.99
CA GLU A 71 -14.96 -0.77 11.02
C GLU A 71 -13.57 -0.26 10.61
N ALA A 72 -13.50 0.60 9.60
CA ALA A 72 -12.25 1.23 9.17
C ALA A 72 -11.61 2.05 10.30
N LEU A 73 -12.40 2.84 11.03
CA LEU A 73 -11.90 3.61 12.18
C LEU A 73 -11.41 2.73 13.32
N HIS A 74 -12.10 1.62 13.59
CA HIS A 74 -11.67 0.64 14.59
C HIS A 74 -10.31 0.03 14.19
N GLU A 75 -10.20 -0.47 12.96
CA GLU A 75 -8.97 -1.06 12.44
C GLU A 75 -7.81 -0.06 12.47
N LEU A 76 -8.03 1.19 12.03
CA LEU A 76 -6.99 2.22 12.09
C LEU A 76 -6.55 2.47 13.54
N SER A 77 -7.48 2.49 14.50
CA SER A 77 -7.15 2.62 15.92
C SER A 77 -6.25 1.48 16.39
N GLU A 78 -6.54 0.23 15.99
CA GLU A 78 -5.72 -0.94 16.33
C GLU A 78 -4.29 -0.82 15.75
N TYR A 79 -4.15 -0.30 14.53
CA TYR A 79 -2.83 -0.02 13.94
C TYR A 79 -2.04 1.05 14.70
N TYR A 80 -2.69 2.11 15.19
CA TYR A 80 -2.02 3.12 16.01
C TYR A 80 -1.60 2.55 17.37
N ASP A 81 -2.47 1.80 18.03
CA ASP A 81 -2.16 1.12 19.31
C ASP A 81 -0.99 0.12 19.13
N TRP A 82 -0.99 -0.63 18.03
CA TRP A 82 0.10 -1.53 17.69
C TRP A 82 1.41 -0.77 17.44
N ALA A 83 1.38 0.31 16.65
CA ALA A 83 2.57 1.10 16.35
C ALA A 83 3.17 1.76 17.61
N GLU A 84 2.32 2.18 18.56
CA GLU A 84 2.76 2.69 19.86
C GLU A 84 3.49 1.61 20.68
N LYS A 85 2.94 0.38 20.71
CA LYS A 85 3.58 -0.77 21.40
C LYS A 85 4.89 -1.20 20.75
N LYS A 86 5.06 -0.97 19.45
CA LYS A 86 6.26 -1.34 18.66
C LYS A 86 7.09 -0.12 18.25
N VAL A 87 7.04 0.97 19.03
CA VAL A 87 7.69 2.26 18.68
C VAL A 87 9.21 2.16 18.46
N ASP A 88 9.86 1.13 19.01
CA ASP A 88 11.26 0.79 18.81
C ASP A 88 11.54 0.16 17.44
N LYS A 89 10.54 -0.49 16.83
CA LYS A 89 10.66 -1.25 15.57
C LYS A 89 9.88 -0.66 14.39
N ALA A 90 8.80 0.08 14.63
CA ALA A 90 7.87 0.53 13.60
C ALA A 90 7.47 2.00 13.76
N LEU A 91 7.01 2.61 12.66
CA LEU A 91 6.38 3.92 12.67
C LEU A 91 5.32 4.06 11.57
N ILE A 92 4.21 4.71 11.86
CA ILE A 92 3.21 5.08 10.83
C ILE A 92 3.76 6.22 9.98
N VAL A 93 3.74 6.05 8.66
CA VAL A 93 4.24 7.01 7.67
C VAL A 93 3.12 7.96 7.26
N ARG A 94 3.33 9.27 7.47
CA ARG A 94 2.38 10.33 7.08
C ARG A 94 2.93 11.29 6.03
N LYS A 95 4.21 11.16 5.68
CA LYS A 95 4.91 11.93 4.64
C LYS A 95 6.16 11.17 4.21
N ALA A 96 6.67 11.45 3.01
CA ALA A 96 7.86 10.80 2.46
C ALA A 96 9.08 10.86 3.40
N SER A 97 9.28 11.97 4.12
CA SER A 97 10.40 12.09 5.07
C SER A 97 10.32 11.11 6.25
N ASP A 98 9.15 10.55 6.55
CA ASP A 98 9.01 9.54 7.60
C ASP A 98 9.62 8.19 7.15
N ILE A 99 9.63 7.89 5.84
CA ILE A 99 10.27 6.69 5.27
C ILE A 99 11.79 6.79 5.45
N GLU A 100 12.37 7.94 5.11
CA GLU A 100 13.79 8.23 5.32
C GLU A 100 14.16 8.16 6.81
N ARG A 101 13.28 8.67 7.68
CA ARG A 101 13.45 8.55 9.14
C ARG A 101 13.41 7.09 9.58
N ALA A 102 12.49 6.28 9.06
CA ALA A 102 12.40 4.85 9.37
C ALA A 102 13.72 4.14 9.04
N LYS A 103 14.25 4.36 7.83
CA LYS A 103 15.55 3.81 7.40
C LYS A 103 16.67 4.20 8.37
N LYS A 104 16.79 5.49 8.68
CA LYS A 104 17.85 6.04 9.54
C LYS A 104 17.77 5.51 10.97
N GLU A 105 16.57 5.31 11.49
CA GLU A 105 16.33 4.80 12.83
C GLU A 105 16.35 3.27 12.92
N GLY A 106 16.52 2.55 11.80
CA GLY A 106 16.47 1.09 11.77
C GLY A 106 15.07 0.52 12.04
N LYS A 107 14.03 1.30 11.73
CA LYS A 107 12.61 0.94 11.89
C LYS A 107 11.97 0.62 10.55
N HIS A 108 10.84 -0.06 10.61
CA HIS A 108 9.96 -0.27 9.48
C HIS A 108 8.89 0.83 9.40
N GLY A 109 8.78 1.48 8.24
CA GLY A 109 7.71 2.43 7.96
C GLY A 109 6.43 1.74 7.51
N VAL A 110 5.30 2.09 8.10
CA VAL A 110 3.98 1.55 7.71
C VAL A 110 3.16 2.66 7.08
N ILE A 111 2.97 2.59 5.77
CA ILE A 111 2.07 3.45 5.01
C ILE A 111 0.69 2.81 5.06
N LEU A 112 -0.34 3.57 5.46
CA LEU A 112 -1.70 3.07 5.52
C LEU A 112 -2.38 3.30 4.16
N GLY A 113 -2.77 2.22 3.49
CA GLY A 113 -3.37 2.27 2.16
C GLY A 113 -4.50 1.25 1.95
N PRO A 114 -5.76 1.70 1.90
CA PRO A 114 -6.88 0.83 1.59
C PRO A 114 -6.87 0.33 0.15
N GLN A 115 -7.14 -0.96 0.00
CA GLN A 115 -7.35 -1.59 -1.31
C GLN A 115 -8.79 -1.44 -1.83
N ASP A 116 -9.64 -0.67 -1.14
CA ASP A 116 -10.98 -0.33 -1.62
C ASP A 116 -11.39 1.04 -1.05
N SER A 117 -12.13 1.83 -1.82
CA SER A 117 -12.62 3.16 -1.39
C SER A 117 -14.01 3.14 -0.73
N SER A 118 -14.66 1.98 -0.64
CA SER A 118 -16.02 1.80 -0.08
C SER A 118 -16.18 2.30 1.36
N PHE A 119 -15.10 2.33 2.16
CA PHE A 119 -15.13 2.90 3.52
C PHE A 119 -15.42 4.41 3.54
N LEU A 120 -15.30 5.10 2.39
CA LEU A 120 -15.72 6.48 2.20
C LEU A 120 -17.21 6.63 1.89
N GLU A 121 -17.95 5.51 1.77
CA GLU A 121 -19.42 5.45 1.71
C GLU A 121 -20.05 6.43 0.69
N GLY A 122 -19.40 6.63 -0.46
CA GLY A 122 -19.87 7.55 -1.50
C GLY A 122 -19.81 9.05 -1.12
N ASN A 123 -19.01 9.42 -0.12
CA ASN A 123 -18.91 10.77 0.40
C ASN A 123 -17.45 11.28 0.45
N THR A 124 -17.09 12.14 -0.50
CA THR A 124 -15.73 12.69 -0.61
C THR A 124 -15.29 13.51 0.61
N ARG A 125 -16.22 13.98 1.45
CA ARG A 125 -15.85 14.67 2.70
C ARG A 125 -15.14 13.75 3.69
N LEU A 126 -15.39 12.44 3.62
CA LEU A 126 -14.72 11.46 4.47
C LEU A 126 -13.24 11.27 4.10
N LEU A 127 -12.82 11.69 2.90
CA LEU A 127 -11.42 11.67 2.49
C LEU A 127 -10.55 12.53 3.40
N GLU A 128 -11.03 13.70 3.83
CA GLU A 128 -10.29 14.56 4.75
C GLU A 128 -10.07 13.86 6.10
N THR A 129 -11.10 13.19 6.61
CA THR A 129 -11.00 12.40 7.84
C THR A 129 -10.02 11.25 7.67
N ALA A 130 -10.09 10.51 6.56
CA ALA A 130 -9.15 9.42 6.26
C ALA A 130 -7.69 9.93 6.19
N TRP A 131 -7.47 11.09 5.56
CA TRP A 131 -6.16 11.71 5.47
C TRP A 131 -5.63 12.14 6.84
N ASP A 132 -6.48 12.75 7.69
CA ASP A 132 -6.12 13.14 9.06
C ASP A 132 -5.79 11.93 9.94
N TRP A 133 -6.41 10.79 9.67
CA TRP A 133 -6.10 9.50 10.26
C TRP A 133 -4.86 8.82 9.66
N GLY A 134 -4.23 9.41 8.66
CA GLY A 134 -2.93 8.99 8.15
C GLY A 134 -2.96 8.15 6.86
N ILE A 135 -4.13 7.96 6.24
CA ILE A 135 -4.22 7.32 4.92
C ILE A 135 -3.47 8.16 3.88
N ARG A 136 -2.65 7.50 3.05
CA ARG A 136 -1.87 8.17 1.99
C ARG A 136 -2.01 7.56 0.61
N ILE A 137 -2.56 6.36 0.53
CA ILE A 137 -2.82 5.63 -0.71
C ILE A 137 -4.27 5.13 -0.62
N ILE A 138 -5.06 5.20 -1.68
CA ILE A 138 -6.37 4.54 -1.75
C ILE A 138 -6.54 3.91 -3.13
N GLN A 139 -6.90 2.63 -3.18
CA GLN A 139 -7.34 1.98 -4.39
C GLN A 139 -8.83 2.25 -4.64
N LEU A 140 -9.21 2.57 -5.87
CA LEU A 140 -10.59 2.97 -6.17
C LEU A 140 -11.60 1.85 -5.92
N THR A 141 -11.29 0.61 -6.34
CA THR A 141 -12.17 -0.57 -6.22
C THR A 141 -11.37 -1.83 -5.92
N TYR A 142 -12.00 -2.85 -5.30
CA TYR A 142 -11.42 -4.18 -5.17
C TYR A 142 -12.26 -5.25 -5.89
N ASN A 143 -11.86 -5.62 -7.11
CA ASN A 143 -12.45 -6.66 -7.98
C ASN A 143 -13.88 -6.38 -8.47
N SER A 144 -14.80 -6.00 -7.59
CA SER A 144 -16.19 -5.71 -7.89
C SER A 144 -16.46 -4.21 -7.93
N ARG A 145 -17.64 -3.86 -8.44
CA ARG A 145 -18.17 -2.49 -8.43
C ARG A 145 -18.37 -2.00 -7.00
N ASN A 146 -17.98 -0.75 -6.76
CA ASN A 146 -18.41 0.04 -5.60
C ASN A 146 -18.93 1.42 -6.05
N GLU A 147 -19.05 2.37 -5.13
CA GLU A 147 -19.52 3.72 -5.43
C GLU A 147 -18.62 4.46 -6.43
N ALA A 148 -17.31 4.20 -6.43
CA ALA A 148 -16.33 4.91 -7.26
C ALA A 148 -16.33 4.44 -8.72
N GLY A 149 -16.51 3.15 -8.98
CA GLY A 149 -16.48 2.60 -10.33
C GLY A 149 -16.53 1.08 -10.34
N ASP A 150 -16.15 0.50 -11.48
CA ASP A 150 -16.17 -0.95 -11.68
C ASP A 150 -14.78 -1.55 -11.48
N GLY A 151 -14.73 -2.68 -10.78
CA GLY A 151 -13.49 -3.43 -10.55
C GLY A 151 -13.15 -4.39 -11.68
N CYS A 152 -11.93 -4.93 -11.67
CA CYS A 152 -11.39 -5.76 -12.75
C CYS A 152 -12.08 -7.13 -12.95
N MET A 153 -12.92 -7.57 -12.00
CA MET A 153 -13.69 -8.81 -12.08
C MET A 153 -15.17 -8.57 -12.39
N GLU A 154 -15.60 -7.32 -12.61
CA GLU A 154 -16.96 -7.03 -13.06
C GLU A 154 -17.21 -7.59 -14.46
N ARG A 155 -18.43 -8.10 -14.69
CA ARG A 155 -18.81 -8.61 -16.01
C ARG A 155 -18.81 -7.51 -17.08
N CYS A 156 -19.15 -6.29 -16.68
CA CYS A 156 -19.15 -5.11 -17.50
C CYS A 156 -18.43 -4.01 -16.73
N ASP A 157 -17.49 -3.31 -17.36
CA ASP A 157 -16.83 -2.14 -16.79
C ASP A 157 -17.43 -0.87 -17.42
N ALA A 158 -18.21 -0.15 -16.62
CA ALA A 158 -18.87 1.08 -17.01
C ALA A 158 -17.95 2.31 -16.92
N GLY A 159 -16.75 2.19 -16.36
CA GLY A 159 -15.89 3.33 -16.02
C GLY A 159 -16.15 3.89 -14.61
N LEU A 160 -15.57 5.05 -14.35
CA LEU A 160 -15.80 5.79 -13.11
C LEU A 160 -17.25 6.26 -13.03
N SER A 161 -17.80 6.24 -11.82
CA SER A 161 -19.06 6.90 -11.53
C SER A 161 -18.85 8.42 -11.40
N ASN A 162 -19.96 9.18 -11.35
CA ASN A 162 -19.91 10.61 -11.01
C ASN A 162 -19.28 10.87 -9.63
N TYR A 163 -19.39 9.92 -8.69
CA TYR A 163 -18.69 10.00 -7.41
C TYR A 163 -17.20 9.68 -7.58
N GLY A 164 -16.86 8.65 -8.36
CA GLY A 164 -15.47 8.27 -8.66
C GLY A 164 -14.65 9.41 -9.25
N VAL A 165 -15.21 10.13 -10.23
CA VAL A 165 -14.56 11.33 -10.81
C VAL A 165 -14.24 12.36 -9.72
N LYS A 166 -15.22 12.70 -8.87
CA LYS A 166 -15.02 13.65 -7.77
C LYS A 166 -14.05 13.15 -6.71
N LEU A 167 -14.00 11.84 -6.50
CA LEU A 167 -13.06 11.22 -5.56
C LEU A 167 -11.63 11.36 -6.10
N VAL A 168 -11.38 11.07 -7.38
CA VAL A 168 -10.08 11.26 -8.04
C VAL A 168 -9.63 12.72 -7.91
N GLU A 169 -10.50 13.67 -8.24
CA GLU A 169 -10.21 15.11 -8.09
C GLU A 169 -9.81 15.46 -6.64
N ALA A 170 -10.61 15.00 -5.66
CA ALA A 170 -10.35 15.27 -4.24
C ALA A 170 -9.05 14.61 -3.73
N MET A 171 -8.72 13.40 -4.21
CA MET A 171 -7.47 12.71 -3.90
C MET A 171 -6.27 13.50 -4.42
N ASN A 172 -6.35 14.06 -5.63
CA ASN A 172 -5.28 14.87 -6.21
C ASN A 172 -5.10 16.20 -5.48
N GLU A 173 -6.20 16.89 -5.16
CA GLU A 173 -6.15 18.12 -4.35
C GLU A 173 -5.48 17.88 -2.98
N ARG A 174 -5.73 16.71 -2.36
CA ARG A 174 -5.22 16.40 -1.03
C ARG A 174 -3.83 15.75 -1.01
N GLY A 175 -3.38 15.24 -2.16
CA GLY A 175 -2.13 14.49 -2.29
C GLY A 175 -2.23 13.06 -1.75
N VAL A 176 -3.34 12.37 -2.05
CA VAL A 176 -3.50 10.93 -1.81
C VAL A 176 -3.16 10.19 -3.10
N LEU A 177 -2.28 9.19 -3.03
CA LEU A 177 -1.91 8.38 -4.19
C LEU A 177 -3.08 7.46 -4.59
N ILE A 178 -3.43 7.48 -5.87
CA ILE A 178 -4.49 6.64 -6.46
C ILE A 178 -3.88 5.31 -6.86
N ASP A 179 -4.40 4.21 -6.31
CA ASP A 179 -4.06 2.84 -6.71
C ASP A 179 -5.16 2.29 -7.65
N LEU A 180 -4.73 1.58 -8.69
CA LEU A 180 -5.57 1.06 -9.76
C LEU A 180 -5.45 -0.46 -9.94
N SER A 181 -4.75 -1.16 -9.03
CA SER A 181 -4.36 -2.57 -9.22
C SER A 181 -5.56 -3.53 -9.40
N HIS A 182 -6.68 -3.30 -8.72
CA HIS A 182 -7.92 -4.09 -8.82
C HIS A 182 -9.10 -3.31 -9.44
N VAL A 183 -8.79 -2.30 -10.26
CA VAL A 183 -9.75 -1.45 -10.95
C VAL A 183 -9.98 -1.96 -12.38
N GLY A 184 -11.20 -1.85 -12.90
CA GLY A 184 -11.52 -2.23 -14.27
C GLY A 184 -10.72 -1.42 -15.30
N ASP A 185 -10.47 -1.95 -16.49
CA ASP A 185 -9.66 -1.31 -17.53
C ASP A 185 -10.17 0.09 -17.92
N LYS A 186 -11.48 0.24 -18.16
CA LYS A 186 -12.11 1.52 -18.50
C LYS A 186 -12.09 2.47 -17.31
N SER A 187 -12.40 1.97 -16.11
CA SER A 187 -12.33 2.75 -14.87
C SER A 187 -10.90 3.25 -14.59
N THR A 188 -9.90 2.43 -14.88
CA THR A 188 -8.46 2.76 -14.79
C THR A 188 -8.09 3.87 -15.76
N MET A 189 -8.48 3.74 -17.04
CA MET A 189 -8.17 4.76 -18.05
C MET A 189 -8.82 6.09 -17.73
N GLU A 190 -10.09 6.10 -17.28
CA GLU A 190 -10.78 7.32 -16.89
C GLU A 190 -10.17 7.97 -15.64
N ALA A 191 -9.71 7.15 -14.68
CA ALA A 191 -8.97 7.67 -13.52
C ALA A 191 -7.66 8.33 -13.94
N ILE A 192 -6.91 7.74 -14.87
CA ILE A 192 -5.67 8.32 -15.41
C ILE A 192 -5.97 9.63 -16.16
N GLU A 193 -7.03 9.68 -16.97
CA GLU A 193 -7.42 10.89 -17.72
C GLU A 193 -7.92 12.03 -16.82
N THR A 194 -8.54 11.69 -15.70
CA THR A 194 -9.05 12.66 -14.71
C THR A 194 -7.95 13.18 -13.78
N SER A 195 -6.82 12.46 -13.68
CA SER A 195 -5.79 12.72 -12.66
C SER A 195 -4.91 13.93 -12.96
#